data_AF-A0A7X6TP91-F1
#
_entry.id   AF-A0A7X6TP91-F1
#
_cell.length_a   1.000
_cell.length_b   1.000
_cell.length_c   1.000
_cell.angle_alpha   90.00
_cell.angle_beta   90.00
_cell.angle_gamma   90.00
#
_symmetry.space_group_name_H-M   'P 1'
#
loop_
_entity.id
_entity.type
_entity.pdbx_description
1 polymer ?
#
loop_
_entity_poly.entity_id
_entity_poly.type
_entity_poly.pdbx_seq_one_letter_code
_entity_poly.pdbx_strand_id
1 'polypeptide(L)'
;MARQLGLSKISEVIGIKTSIIAKFQALILRRVFVTRALAIVSGILGLTIALTYYGINVGNFVISVEGNYVASIALTVDENKEDLRSTLIADNQRDILDADYSFIPSTVTEGLGNKYSESARYYAYSFYLVNVGTVAVNYTMEFNLVRANKQLDSILRVMIVKDEQETIYAKARETESHYGEPEPVIVGRADNIIGYTTPFIEDQTKAIIRETYYDFQENESHRYTVVMWLDGWDAEQVDEMKGAALQTEIKFTIL
;
A
#
# COMPACT_ATOMS: atom_id res chain seq x y z
N MET A 1 -89.36 9.49 7.93
CA MET A 1 -88.36 8.66 8.67
C MET A 1 -87.60 7.69 7.76
N ALA A 2 -88.22 7.00 6.81
CA ALA A 2 -87.56 6.02 5.93
C ALA A 2 -86.43 6.58 5.02
N ARG A 3 -86.53 7.84 4.57
CA ARG A 3 -85.53 8.46 3.66
C ARG A 3 -84.18 8.77 4.33
N GLN A 4 -84.15 9.03 5.63
CA GLN A 4 -82.91 9.25 6.38
C GLN A 4 -82.17 7.94 6.71
N LEU A 5 -82.90 6.84 6.94
CA LEU A 5 -82.30 5.53 7.19
C LEU A 5 -81.54 4.97 5.97
N GLY A 6 -82.06 5.22 4.76
CA GLY A 6 -81.42 4.80 3.51
C GLY A 6 -80.11 5.54 3.23
N LEU A 7 -80.05 6.84 3.52
CA LEU A 7 -78.85 7.66 3.32
C LEU A 7 -77.73 7.30 4.29
N SER A 8 -78.07 6.97 5.55
CA SER A 8 -77.10 6.53 6.57
C SER A 8 -76.41 5.21 6.21
N LYS A 9 -77.18 4.22 5.74
CA LYS A 9 -76.59 2.94 5.27
C LYS A 9 -75.71 3.10 4.03
N ILE A 10 -76.06 4.03 3.14
CA ILE A 10 -75.26 4.32 1.94
C ILE A 10 -73.94 5.01 2.34
N SER A 11 -73.94 5.96 3.27
CA SER A 11 -72.71 6.61 3.73
C SER A 11 -71.78 5.66 4.49
N GLU A 12 -72.33 4.72 5.26
CA GLU A 12 -71.56 3.67 5.94
C GLU A 12 -70.87 2.72 4.95
N VAL A 13 -71.59 2.24 3.93
CA VAL A 13 -71.02 1.36 2.90
C VAL A 13 -69.96 2.08 2.06
N ILE A 14 -70.16 3.36 1.74
CA ILE A 14 -69.16 4.19 1.04
C ILE A 14 -67.92 4.37 1.93
N GLY A 15 -68.09 4.65 3.22
CA GLY A 15 -67.01 4.77 4.21
C GLY A 15 -66.20 3.49 4.40
N ILE A 16 -66.86 2.33 4.39
CA ILE A 16 -66.18 1.02 4.44
C ILE A 16 -65.35 0.81 3.17
N LYS A 17 -65.91 1.07 1.98
CA LYS A 17 -65.18 0.95 0.71
C LYS A 17 -63.98 1.89 0.63
N THR A 18 -64.11 3.15 1.04
CA THR A 18 -63.00 4.12 1.06
C THR A 18 -61.92 3.72 2.06
N SER A 19 -62.27 3.18 3.23
CA SER A 19 -61.29 2.70 4.21
C SER A 19 -60.49 1.48 3.73
N ILE A 20 -61.12 0.56 2.99
CA ILE A 20 -60.46 -0.62 2.41
C ILE A 20 -59.51 -0.19 1.30
N ILE A 21 -59.94 0.74 0.43
CA ILE A 21 -59.09 1.30 -0.64
C ILE A 21 -57.88 2.03 -0.05
N ALA A 22 -58.07 2.83 0.99
CA ALA A 22 -56.99 3.55 1.67
C ALA A 22 -55.96 2.59 2.31
N LYS A 23 -56.42 1.52 2.97
CA LYS A 23 -55.53 0.47 3.52
C LYS A 23 -54.76 -0.25 2.42
N PHE A 24 -55.42 -0.56 1.31
CA PHE A 24 -54.78 -1.22 0.17
C PHE A 24 -53.73 -0.32 -0.51
N GLN A 25 -54.03 0.97 -0.67
CA GLN A 25 -53.09 1.98 -1.16
C GLN A 25 -51.89 2.15 -0.22
N ALA A 26 -52.11 2.19 1.09
CA ALA A 26 -51.05 2.26 2.08
C ALA A 26 -50.15 1.02 2.07
N LEU A 27 -50.71 -0.17 1.84
CA LEU A 27 -49.95 -1.42 1.67
C LEU A 27 -49.10 -1.39 0.40
N ILE A 28 -49.63 -0.90 -0.72
CA ILE A 28 -48.88 -0.76 -1.98
C ILE A 28 -47.77 0.28 -1.81
N LEU A 29 -48.05 1.44 -1.24
CA LEU A 29 -47.06 2.48 -0.97
C LEU A 29 -45.96 1.99 -0.03
N ARG A 30 -46.31 1.26 1.03
CA ARG A 30 -45.34 0.61 1.93
C ARG A 30 -44.50 -0.41 1.19
N ARG A 31 -45.10 -1.24 0.32
CA ARG A 31 -44.36 -2.23 -0.48
C ARG A 31 -43.39 -1.54 -1.45
N VAL A 32 -43.82 -0.51 -2.17
CA VAL A 32 -42.96 0.27 -3.08
C VAL A 32 -41.85 0.98 -2.32
N PHE A 33 -42.15 1.56 -1.15
CA PHE A 33 -41.15 2.17 -0.27
C PHE A 33 -40.11 1.15 0.21
N VAL A 34 -40.54 -0.01 0.69
CA VAL A 34 -39.65 -1.10 1.12
C VAL A 34 -38.79 -1.59 -0.03
N THR A 35 -39.36 -1.83 -1.22
CA THR A 35 -38.57 -2.30 -2.39
C THR A 35 -37.54 -1.25 -2.83
N ARG A 36 -37.90 0.04 -2.82
CA ARG A 36 -36.96 1.13 -3.14
C ARG A 36 -35.86 1.25 -2.09
N ALA A 37 -36.20 1.19 -0.81
CA ALA A 37 -35.23 1.19 0.28
C ALA A 37 -34.27 0.00 0.16
N LEU A 38 -34.79 -1.20 -0.14
CA LEU A 38 -33.98 -2.40 -0.34
C LEU A 38 -33.03 -2.24 -1.53
N ALA A 39 -33.51 -1.69 -2.65
CA ALA A 39 -32.68 -1.44 -3.84
C ALA A 39 -31.56 -0.43 -3.56
N ILE A 40 -31.85 0.63 -2.79
CA ILE A 40 -30.84 1.62 -2.38
C ILE A 40 -29.79 0.96 -1.48
N VAL A 41 -30.22 0.19 -0.47
CA VAL A 41 -29.31 -0.52 0.44
C VAL A 41 -28.44 -1.52 -0.32
N SER A 42 -29.02 -2.31 -1.23
CA SER A 42 -28.26 -3.22 -2.09
C SER A 42 -27.29 -2.48 -3.02
N GLY A 43 -27.67 -1.29 -3.52
CA GLY A 43 -26.78 -0.45 -4.32
C GLY A 43 -25.58 0.06 -3.52
N ILE A 44 -25.79 0.50 -2.28
CA ILE A 44 -24.72 0.93 -1.37
C ILE A 44 -23.82 -0.27 -1.01
N LEU A 45 -24.39 -1.44 -0.73
CA LEU A 45 -23.63 -2.67 -0.49
C LEU A 45 -22.82 -3.09 -1.73
N GLY A 46 -23.41 -3.04 -2.92
CA GLY A 46 -22.71 -3.32 -4.17
C GLY A 46 -21.56 -2.35 -4.41
N LEU A 47 -21.77 -1.05 -4.16
CA LEU A 47 -20.74 -0.03 -4.30
C LEU A 47 -19.62 -0.21 -3.28
N THR A 48 -19.94 -0.51 -2.02
CA THR A 48 -18.93 -0.76 -0.98
C THR A 48 -18.13 -2.02 -1.26
N ILE A 49 -18.76 -3.10 -1.73
CA ILE A 49 -18.05 -4.31 -2.18
C ILE A 49 -17.17 -4.00 -3.40
N ALA A 50 -17.63 -3.21 -4.36
CA ALA A 50 -16.82 -2.80 -5.50
C ALA A 50 -15.62 -1.96 -5.06
N LEU A 51 -15.82 -0.92 -4.25
CA LEU A 51 -14.75 -0.09 -3.70
C LEU A 51 -13.80 -0.90 -2.81
N THR A 52 -14.31 -1.88 -2.07
CA THR A 52 -13.48 -2.79 -1.29
C THR A 52 -12.71 -3.73 -2.21
N TYR A 53 -13.29 -4.29 -3.27
CA TYR A 53 -12.60 -5.14 -4.23
C TYR A 53 -11.52 -4.38 -5.02
N TYR A 54 -11.82 -3.15 -5.46
CA TYR A 54 -10.85 -2.27 -6.11
C TYR A 54 -9.81 -1.72 -5.13
N GLY A 55 -10.21 -1.44 -3.89
CA GLY A 55 -9.36 -0.97 -2.80
C GLY A 55 -8.56 -2.07 -2.11
N ILE A 56 -8.91 -3.36 -2.29
CA ILE A 56 -8.16 -4.54 -1.84
C ILE A 56 -6.87 -4.72 -2.65
N ASN A 57 -6.65 -3.93 -3.71
CA ASN A 57 -5.32 -3.69 -4.24
C ASN A 57 -4.48 -2.79 -3.30
N VAL A 58 -4.47 -3.14 -2.01
CA VAL A 58 -3.58 -2.59 -1.00
C VAL A 58 -2.21 -3.24 -1.23
N GLY A 59 -1.18 -2.42 -1.40
CA GLY A 59 0.18 -2.90 -1.66
C GLY A 59 1.05 -1.95 -2.47
N ASN A 60 0.53 -0.81 -2.92
CA ASN A 60 1.30 0.11 -3.75
C ASN A 60 2.54 0.57 -2.96
N PHE A 61 3.72 0.28 -3.51
CA PHE A 61 4.94 0.94 -3.12
C PHE A 61 4.95 2.33 -3.77
N VAL A 62 4.82 3.35 -2.93
CA VAL A 62 4.71 4.74 -3.37
C VAL A 62 6.03 5.44 -3.09
N ILE A 63 6.55 6.18 -4.08
CA ILE A 63 7.73 7.01 -3.91
C ILE A 63 7.30 8.44 -4.16
N SER A 64 7.57 9.34 -3.22
CA SER A 64 7.13 10.74 -3.30
C SER A 64 8.20 11.71 -2.86
N VAL A 65 8.12 12.93 -3.39
CA VAL A 65 8.88 14.09 -2.92
C VAL A 65 7.93 15.06 -2.23
N GLU A 66 8.34 15.60 -1.08
CA GLU A 66 7.62 16.63 -0.34
C GLU A 66 8.34 17.97 -0.46
N GLY A 67 7.62 19.00 -0.96
CA GLY A 67 8.15 20.36 -1.08
C GLY A 67 7.12 21.33 -1.66
N ASN A 68 7.24 22.62 -1.32
CA ASN A 68 6.30 23.65 -1.77
C ASN A 68 6.77 24.40 -3.03
N TYR A 69 5.83 24.59 -3.94
CA TYR A 69 5.71 25.54 -5.07
C TYR A 69 6.61 25.48 -6.31
N VAL A 70 7.85 25.00 -6.27
CA VAL A 70 8.62 24.61 -7.47
C VAL A 70 9.58 23.52 -7.00
N ALA A 71 9.20 22.25 -7.09
CA ALA A 71 9.93 21.15 -6.45
C ALA A 71 11.41 21.20 -6.85
N SER A 72 12.30 21.53 -5.90
CA SER A 72 13.75 21.55 -6.19
C SER A 72 14.28 20.15 -6.44
N ILE A 73 13.50 19.12 -6.11
CA ILE A 73 13.78 17.73 -6.45
C ILE A 73 12.58 17.10 -7.15
N ALA A 74 12.83 16.21 -8.10
CA ALA A 74 11.83 15.47 -8.84
C ALA A 74 12.26 14.01 -9.01
N LEU A 75 11.30 13.15 -9.33
CA LEU A 75 11.48 11.72 -9.55
C LEU A 75 11.30 11.39 -11.03
N THR A 76 12.03 10.41 -11.54
CA THR A 76 11.80 9.91 -12.90
C THR A 76 12.25 8.47 -13.08
N VAL A 77 11.60 7.78 -14.02
CA VAL A 77 12.00 6.45 -14.54
C VAL A 77 12.42 6.53 -16.01
N ASP A 78 12.63 7.75 -16.51
CA ASP A 78 13.18 8.01 -17.83
C ASP A 78 14.69 8.25 -17.72
N GLU A 79 15.47 7.51 -18.50
CA GLU A 79 16.93 7.66 -18.55
C GLU A 79 17.35 9.06 -19.00
N ASN A 80 16.56 9.66 -19.92
CA ASN A 80 16.79 11.02 -20.43
C ASN A 80 16.31 12.12 -19.46
N LYS A 81 15.56 11.74 -18.42
CA LYS A 81 15.04 12.63 -17.36
C LYS A 81 14.12 13.73 -17.90
N GLU A 82 13.38 13.46 -18.97
CA GLU A 82 12.40 14.41 -19.54
C GLU A 82 11.04 14.32 -18.84
N ASP A 83 10.66 13.12 -18.38
CA ASP A 83 9.41 12.88 -17.64
C ASP A 83 9.62 12.97 -16.12
N LEU A 84 9.60 14.20 -15.61
CA LEU A 84 9.79 14.52 -14.18
C LEU A 84 8.45 14.49 -13.43
N ARG A 85 8.43 13.84 -12.27
CA ARG A 85 7.23 13.59 -11.47
C ARG A 85 7.47 13.88 -9.99
N SER A 86 6.41 14.29 -9.30
CA SER A 86 6.44 14.39 -7.82
C SER A 86 6.23 13.04 -7.13
N THR A 87 5.74 12.05 -7.88
CA THR A 87 5.32 10.76 -7.33
C THR A 87 5.49 9.67 -8.37
N LEU A 88 6.04 8.54 -7.93
CA LEU A 88 6.07 7.29 -8.67
C LEU A 88 5.26 6.25 -7.90
N ILE A 89 4.51 5.43 -8.63
CA ILE A 89 3.75 4.33 -8.08
C ILE A 89 4.28 3.09 -8.78
N ALA A 90 4.81 2.18 -7.97
CA ALA A 90 5.34 0.92 -8.45
C ALA A 90 4.24 -0.15 -8.40
N ASP A 91 4.32 -1.18 -9.25
CA ASP A 91 3.20 -2.15 -9.34
C ASP A 91 3.22 -3.10 -8.14
N ASN A 92 2.06 -3.69 -7.87
CA ASN A 92 1.89 -4.62 -6.78
C ASN A 92 2.42 -6.00 -7.17
N GLN A 93 3.16 -6.62 -6.28
CA GLN A 93 3.51 -8.04 -6.38
C GLN A 93 2.64 -8.86 -5.44
N ARG A 94 2.23 -10.03 -5.91
CA ARG A 94 1.41 -10.99 -5.17
C ARG A 94 2.19 -12.28 -4.98
N ASP A 95 1.81 -13.03 -3.95
CA ASP A 95 2.31 -14.37 -3.70
C ASP A 95 3.85 -14.43 -3.64
N ILE A 96 4.46 -13.41 -2.99
CA ILE A 96 5.90 -13.37 -2.76
C ILE A 96 6.30 -14.62 -1.97
N LEU A 97 7.34 -15.30 -2.42
CA LEU A 97 7.90 -16.48 -1.79
C LEU A 97 9.13 -16.09 -0.95
N ASP A 98 9.42 -16.92 0.04
CA ASP A 98 10.66 -16.85 0.83
C ASP A 98 11.91 -16.72 -0.05
N ALA A 99 12.90 -15.96 0.37
CA ALA A 99 14.14 -15.81 -0.37
C ALA A 99 15.28 -15.45 0.57
N ASP A 100 16.48 -15.93 0.24
CA ASP A 100 17.72 -15.38 0.78
C ASP A 100 18.35 -14.42 -0.26
N TYR A 101 19.49 -13.83 0.08
CA TYR A 101 20.19 -12.88 -0.79
C TYR A 101 20.63 -13.51 -2.13
N SER A 102 20.80 -14.83 -2.21
CA SER A 102 21.22 -15.52 -3.45
C SER A 102 20.17 -15.48 -4.57
N PHE A 103 18.90 -15.17 -4.24
CA PHE A 103 17.83 -14.99 -5.22
C PHE A 103 17.84 -13.61 -5.88
N ILE A 104 18.64 -12.67 -5.36
CA ILE A 104 18.76 -11.33 -5.91
C ILE A 104 19.84 -11.35 -7.00
N PRO A 105 19.51 -11.10 -8.28
CA PRO A 105 20.50 -11.12 -9.34
C PRO A 105 21.44 -9.92 -9.20
N SER A 106 22.71 -10.09 -9.56
CA SER A 106 23.68 -8.99 -9.58
C SER A 106 23.28 -7.85 -10.54
N THR A 107 22.40 -8.13 -11.49
CA THR A 107 21.85 -7.16 -12.45
C THR A 107 20.58 -6.46 -11.94
N VAL A 108 20.17 -6.66 -10.68
CA VAL A 108 18.93 -6.07 -10.12
C VAL A 108 18.91 -4.54 -10.19
N THR A 109 20.08 -3.90 -10.30
CA THR A 109 20.21 -2.45 -10.45
C THR A 109 20.04 -1.98 -11.90
N GLU A 110 20.15 -2.86 -12.90
CA GLU A 110 20.06 -2.52 -14.33
C GLU A 110 18.64 -2.14 -14.75
N GLY A 111 18.50 -1.10 -15.57
CA GLY A 111 17.21 -0.53 -15.98
C GLY A 111 16.44 0.23 -14.88
N LEU A 112 15.36 0.89 -15.28
CA LEU A 112 14.48 1.71 -14.44
C LEU A 112 13.07 1.08 -14.33
N GLY A 113 12.30 1.55 -13.36
CA GLY A 113 10.96 1.07 -13.07
C GLY A 113 10.94 -0.27 -12.33
N ASN A 114 9.83 -0.99 -12.49
CA ASN A 114 9.58 -2.25 -11.80
C ASN A 114 10.46 -3.39 -12.31
N LYS A 115 10.92 -4.23 -11.38
CA LYS A 115 11.70 -5.44 -11.63
C LYS A 115 11.17 -6.54 -10.73
N TYR A 116 10.92 -7.71 -11.32
CA TYR A 116 10.33 -8.84 -10.62
C TYR A 116 11.17 -10.08 -10.86
N SER A 117 11.27 -10.93 -9.84
CA SER A 117 11.69 -12.31 -10.05
C SER A 117 10.54 -13.09 -10.71
N GLU A 118 10.85 -13.90 -11.73
CA GLU A 118 9.88 -14.82 -12.35
C GLU A 118 9.27 -15.80 -11.32
N SER A 119 10.00 -16.09 -10.25
CA SER A 119 9.63 -16.97 -9.16
C SER A 119 9.04 -16.23 -7.94
N ALA A 120 8.71 -14.94 -8.08
CA ALA A 120 8.17 -14.09 -7.03
C ALA A 120 8.99 -14.04 -5.73
N ARG A 121 10.32 -14.12 -5.82
CA ARG A 121 11.24 -14.17 -4.66
C ARG A 121 11.64 -12.80 -4.14
N TYR A 122 11.61 -11.80 -5.00
CA TYR A 122 11.90 -10.43 -4.64
C TYR A 122 11.07 -9.46 -5.49
N TYR A 123 10.98 -8.25 -4.96
CA TYR A 123 10.48 -7.07 -5.63
C TYR A 123 11.59 -6.04 -5.75
N ALA A 124 11.73 -5.37 -6.89
CA ALA A 124 12.64 -4.24 -7.00
C ALA A 124 12.07 -3.10 -7.84
N TYR A 125 12.49 -1.88 -7.52
CA TYR A 125 12.11 -0.68 -8.26
C TYR A 125 13.29 0.27 -8.38
N SER A 126 13.56 0.77 -9.58
CA SER A 126 14.65 1.71 -9.84
C SER A 126 14.18 3.04 -10.42
N PHE A 127 14.74 4.13 -9.94
CA PHE A 127 14.35 5.48 -10.35
C PHE A 127 15.51 6.45 -10.09
N TYR A 128 15.40 7.64 -10.68
CA TYR A 128 16.24 8.77 -10.31
C TYR A 128 15.50 9.72 -9.39
N LEU A 129 16.21 10.23 -8.39
CA LEU A 129 15.92 11.50 -7.76
C LEU A 129 16.81 12.55 -8.45
N VAL A 130 16.22 13.66 -8.90
CA VAL A 130 16.92 14.70 -9.67
C VAL A 130 16.72 16.04 -8.97
N ASN A 131 17.80 16.80 -8.76
CA ASN A 131 17.68 18.20 -8.37
C ASN A 131 17.38 19.03 -9.61
N VAL A 132 16.14 19.49 -9.72
CA VAL A 132 15.65 20.33 -10.83
C VAL A 132 15.52 21.80 -10.41
N GLY A 133 15.97 22.12 -9.19
CA GLY A 133 16.11 23.48 -8.70
C GLY A 133 17.38 24.16 -9.24
N THR A 134 17.57 25.41 -8.85
CA THR A 134 18.70 26.26 -9.26
C THR A 134 19.78 26.41 -8.18
N VAL A 135 19.65 25.65 -7.09
CA VAL A 135 20.55 25.70 -5.93
C VAL A 135 20.78 24.30 -5.40
N ALA A 136 21.93 24.11 -4.74
CA ALA A 136 22.18 22.90 -3.97
C ALA A 136 21.20 22.80 -2.80
N VAL A 137 20.71 21.60 -2.53
CA VAL A 137 19.80 21.31 -1.42
C VAL A 137 20.32 20.16 -0.58
N ASN A 138 19.87 20.10 0.67
CA ASN A 138 20.01 18.91 1.50
C ASN A 138 18.65 18.22 1.52
N TYR A 139 18.63 16.89 1.58
CA TYR A 139 17.38 16.15 1.64
C TYR A 139 17.50 14.94 2.55
N THR A 140 16.36 14.47 3.03
CA THR A 140 16.23 13.21 3.75
C THR A 140 15.42 12.23 2.92
N MET A 141 15.85 10.98 2.89
CA MET A 141 15.10 9.85 2.36
C MET A 141 14.58 9.03 3.55
N GLU A 142 13.27 8.84 3.61
CA GLU A 142 12.60 8.01 4.60
C GLU A 142 11.94 6.82 3.92
N PHE A 143 12.27 5.60 4.35
CA PHE A 143 11.51 4.41 4.01
C PHE A 143 10.51 4.13 5.12
N ASN A 144 9.22 4.21 4.79
CA ASN A 144 8.11 4.06 5.69
C ASN A 144 7.44 2.70 5.53
N LEU A 145 7.27 2.00 6.65
CA LEU A 145 6.45 0.81 6.73
C LEU A 145 5.01 1.21 7.07
N VAL A 146 4.23 1.58 6.04
CA VAL A 146 2.88 2.12 6.20
C VAL A 146 1.95 1.12 6.86
N ARG A 147 2.06 -0.15 6.44
CA ARG A 147 1.32 -1.29 7.00
C ARG A 147 2.16 -2.56 6.84
N ALA A 148 2.34 -3.28 7.94
CA ALA A 148 2.73 -4.68 7.95
C ALA A 148 1.79 -5.42 8.89
N ASN A 149 1.33 -6.60 8.50
CA ASN A 149 0.57 -7.48 9.37
C ASN A 149 1.27 -8.82 9.47
N LYS A 150 0.83 -9.65 10.42
CA LYS A 150 1.32 -11.03 10.58
C LYS A 150 2.85 -11.10 10.75
N GLN A 151 3.45 -10.08 11.38
CA GLN A 151 4.90 -10.02 11.66
C GLN A 151 5.76 -10.03 10.38
N LEU A 152 5.21 -9.63 9.23
CA LEU A 152 5.94 -9.57 7.97
C LEU A 152 7.17 -8.64 8.03
N ASP A 153 7.15 -7.67 8.95
CA ASP A 153 8.27 -6.78 9.26
C ASP A 153 9.49 -7.49 9.85
N SER A 154 9.30 -8.61 10.56
CA SER A 154 10.40 -9.37 11.18
C SER A 154 11.26 -10.12 10.14
N ILE A 155 10.62 -10.59 9.06
CA ILE A 155 11.27 -11.32 7.96
C ILE A 155 11.54 -10.44 6.75
N LEU A 156 11.13 -9.16 6.78
CA LEU A 156 11.40 -8.23 5.69
C LEU A 156 12.88 -7.86 5.65
N ARG A 157 13.45 -7.92 4.45
CA ARG A 157 14.73 -7.30 4.11
C ARG A 157 14.48 -6.18 3.10
N VAL A 158 15.11 -5.05 3.31
CA VAL A 158 15.06 -3.90 2.40
C VAL A 158 16.48 -3.54 2.03
N MET A 159 16.85 -3.70 0.76
CA MET A 159 18.13 -3.25 0.24
C MET A 159 17.92 -1.96 -0.53
N ILE A 160 18.70 -0.94 -0.21
CA ILE A 160 18.74 0.32 -0.94
C ILE A 160 20.12 0.42 -1.58
N VAL A 161 20.13 0.52 -2.90
CA VAL A 161 21.33 0.83 -3.67
C VAL A 161 21.21 2.28 -4.15
N LYS A 162 22.06 3.16 -3.64
CA LYS A 162 22.17 4.54 -4.10
C LYS A 162 23.51 4.73 -4.81
N ASP A 163 23.48 5.09 -6.09
CA ASP A 163 24.69 5.32 -6.89
C ASP A 163 25.75 4.22 -6.69
N GLU A 164 25.33 2.96 -6.85
CA GLU A 164 26.15 1.75 -6.68
C GLU A 164 26.53 1.38 -5.23
N GLN A 165 26.21 2.22 -4.24
CA GLN A 165 26.41 1.91 -2.82
C GLN A 165 25.21 1.15 -2.27
N GLU A 166 25.45 -0.11 -1.92
CA GLU A 166 24.44 -1.02 -1.37
C GLU A 166 24.40 -0.95 0.16
N THR A 167 23.20 -0.93 0.74
CA THR A 167 22.98 -1.17 2.17
C THR A 167 21.72 -2.00 2.35
N ILE A 168 21.83 -3.06 3.16
CA ILE A 168 20.72 -3.97 3.47
C ILE A 168 20.22 -3.68 4.87
N TYR A 169 18.92 -3.48 5.02
CA TYR A 169 18.25 -3.18 6.27
C TYR A 169 17.29 -4.31 6.67
N ALA A 170 17.19 -4.56 7.97
CA ALA A 170 16.25 -5.51 8.55
C ALA A 170 15.85 -5.09 9.96
N LYS A 171 14.77 -5.64 10.50
CA LYS A 171 14.47 -5.51 11.92
C LYS A 171 15.60 -6.12 12.74
N ALA A 172 15.97 -5.49 13.86
CA ALA A 172 16.95 -6.06 14.77
C ALA A 172 16.46 -7.42 15.32
N ARG A 173 17.39 -8.29 15.65
CA ARG A 173 17.10 -9.62 16.20
C ARG A 173 16.33 -9.50 17.51
N GLU A 174 15.24 -10.25 17.63
CA GLU A 174 14.39 -10.26 18.84
C GLU A 174 14.61 -11.51 19.71
N THR A 175 15.50 -12.43 19.31
CA THR A 175 15.84 -13.63 20.10
C THR A 175 16.60 -13.26 21.36
N GLU A 176 16.27 -13.88 22.51
CA GLU A 176 16.86 -13.54 23.82
C GLU A 176 18.39 -13.46 23.84
N SER A 177 19.09 -14.32 23.10
CA SER A 177 20.56 -14.37 23.10
C SER A 177 21.24 -13.32 22.21
N HIS A 178 20.48 -12.62 21.37
CA HIS A 178 20.99 -11.66 20.39
C HIS A 178 20.11 -10.40 20.27
N TYR A 179 19.37 -10.08 21.34
CA TYR A 179 18.38 -9.01 21.29
C TYR A 179 19.00 -7.66 20.92
N GLY A 180 18.47 -7.02 19.88
CA GLY A 180 18.95 -5.74 19.37
C GLY A 180 20.17 -5.82 18.43
N GLU A 181 20.72 -7.00 18.20
CA GLU A 181 21.81 -7.18 17.23
C GLU A 181 21.28 -7.15 15.78
N PRO A 182 22.11 -6.74 14.80
CA PRO A 182 21.77 -6.87 13.40
C PRO A 182 21.55 -8.32 12.93
N GLU A 183 20.72 -8.50 11.91
CA GLU A 183 20.54 -9.80 11.26
C GLU A 183 21.74 -10.14 10.36
N PRO A 184 22.22 -11.40 10.34
CA PRO A 184 23.22 -11.82 9.36
C PRO A 184 22.60 -11.88 7.95
N VAL A 185 23.39 -11.51 6.94
CA VAL A 185 23.03 -11.67 5.53
C VAL A 185 23.53 -13.03 5.05
N ILE A 186 22.60 -13.96 4.78
CA ILE A 186 22.91 -15.36 4.44
C ILE A 186 22.78 -15.57 2.92
N VAL A 187 23.70 -16.36 2.36
CA VAL A 187 23.68 -16.79 0.95
C VAL A 187 23.62 -18.31 0.83
N GLY A 188 22.50 -18.84 0.36
CA GLY A 188 22.32 -20.26 0.09
C GLY A 188 22.17 -21.13 1.34
N ARG A 189 22.22 -22.45 1.15
CA ARG A 189 21.82 -23.46 2.16
C ARG A 189 22.85 -23.78 3.27
N ALA A 190 23.82 -22.91 3.55
CA ALA A 190 24.96 -23.29 4.42
C ALA A 190 25.44 -22.17 5.36
N ASP A 191 24.53 -21.39 5.95
CA ASP A 191 24.85 -20.34 6.93
C ASP A 191 26.03 -19.45 6.50
N ASN A 192 26.16 -19.21 5.19
CA ASN A 192 27.26 -18.44 4.64
C ASN A 192 26.96 -16.96 4.84
N ILE A 193 27.46 -16.41 5.94
CA ILE A 193 27.27 -15.02 6.33
C ILE A 193 28.25 -14.16 5.52
N ILE A 194 27.72 -13.31 4.64
CA ILE A 194 28.51 -12.38 3.83
C ILE A 194 28.58 -10.98 4.45
N GLY A 195 27.79 -10.72 5.49
CA GLY A 195 27.72 -9.44 6.17
C GLY A 195 26.59 -9.40 7.18
N TYR A 196 26.31 -8.21 7.68
CA TYR A 196 25.21 -7.95 8.61
C TYR A 196 24.38 -6.78 8.09
N THR A 197 23.10 -6.78 8.41
CA THR A 197 22.18 -5.71 8.04
C THR A 197 22.42 -4.45 8.87
N THR A 198 21.83 -3.35 8.44
CA THR A 198 21.60 -2.18 9.29
C THR A 198 20.22 -2.33 9.95
N PRO A 199 20.12 -2.28 11.29
CA PRO A 199 18.83 -2.37 11.96
C PRO A 199 17.86 -1.26 11.53
N PHE A 200 16.59 -1.61 11.39
CA PHE A 200 15.52 -0.61 11.28
C PHE A 200 15.56 0.33 12.48
N ILE A 201 15.34 1.61 12.24
CA ILE A 201 15.20 2.57 13.32
C ILE A 201 13.87 2.33 14.06
N GLU A 202 13.90 2.38 15.39
CA GLU A 202 12.69 2.49 16.19
C GLU A 202 12.32 3.96 16.37
N ASP A 203 11.49 4.48 15.47
CA ASP A 203 10.93 5.82 15.55
C ASP A 203 9.47 5.75 16.05
N GLN A 204 8.97 6.82 16.66
CA GLN A 204 7.55 7.03 16.92
C GLN A 204 6.75 7.27 15.62
N THR A 205 7.45 7.52 14.50
CA THR A 205 6.89 7.57 13.15
C THR A 205 6.85 6.19 12.49
N LYS A 206 6.31 6.08 11.26
CA LYS A 206 6.33 4.83 10.48
C LYS A 206 7.66 4.59 9.74
N ALA A 207 8.62 5.51 9.86
CA ALA A 207 9.91 5.42 9.20
C ALA A 207 10.74 4.32 9.87
N ILE A 208 11.20 3.38 9.06
CA ILE A 208 12.10 2.29 9.49
C ILE A 208 13.52 2.47 8.94
N ILE A 209 13.70 3.33 7.94
CA ILE A 209 15.01 3.77 7.43
C ILE A 209 14.94 5.28 7.24
N ARG A 210 15.99 6.00 7.65
CA ARG A 210 16.13 7.44 7.43
C ARG A 210 17.58 7.77 7.14
N GLU A 211 17.82 8.32 5.96
CA GLU A 211 19.15 8.78 5.54
C GLU A 211 19.11 10.24 5.13
N THR A 212 20.11 11.01 5.54
CA THR A 212 20.24 12.42 5.17
C THR A 212 21.43 12.62 4.24
N TYR A 213 21.17 13.32 3.14
CA TYR A 213 22.14 13.64 2.12
C TYR A 213 22.31 15.15 2.04
N TYR A 214 23.55 15.57 1.85
CA TYR A 214 23.94 16.97 1.81
C TYR A 214 24.50 17.33 0.45
N ASP A 215 24.42 18.62 0.12
CA ASP A 215 25.08 19.20 -1.04
C ASP A 215 24.64 18.57 -2.38
N PHE A 216 23.35 18.23 -2.51
CA PHE A 216 22.77 17.71 -3.75
C PHE A 216 22.69 18.85 -4.77
N GLN A 217 23.64 18.91 -5.70
CA GLN A 217 23.87 20.05 -6.59
C GLN A 217 22.75 20.23 -7.62
N GLU A 218 22.64 21.44 -8.17
CA GLU A 218 21.77 21.71 -9.32
C GLU A 218 22.07 20.74 -10.49
N ASN A 219 21.02 20.19 -11.08
CA ASN A 219 21.08 19.18 -12.15
C ASN A 219 21.76 17.85 -11.79
N GLU A 220 22.15 17.65 -10.53
CA GLU A 220 22.62 16.35 -10.05
C GLU A 220 21.44 15.36 -9.98
N SER A 221 21.74 14.08 -10.18
CA SER A 221 20.77 13.01 -9.97
C SER A 221 21.40 11.85 -9.23
N HIS A 222 20.64 11.29 -8.30
CA HIS A 222 20.98 10.04 -7.64
C HIS A 222 20.10 8.92 -8.17
N ARG A 223 20.73 7.80 -8.55
CA ARG A 223 20.02 6.57 -8.91
C ARG A 223 19.72 5.79 -7.64
N TYR A 224 18.47 5.43 -7.45
CA TYR A 224 18.02 4.54 -6.40
C TYR A 224 17.52 3.24 -7.00
N THR A 225 17.95 2.11 -6.45
CA THR A 225 17.30 0.81 -6.62
C THR A 225 16.91 0.31 -5.24
N VAL A 226 15.61 0.07 -5.06
CA VAL A 226 15.06 -0.48 -3.81
C VAL A 226 14.67 -1.91 -4.09
N VAL A 227 15.18 -2.84 -3.30
CA VAL A 227 14.89 -4.27 -3.41
C VAL A 227 14.32 -4.75 -2.08
N MET A 228 13.23 -5.50 -2.14
CA MET A 228 12.57 -6.09 -0.98
C MET A 228 12.41 -7.59 -1.19
N TRP A 229 12.69 -8.35 -0.14
CA TRP A 229 12.43 -9.79 -0.09
C TRP A 229 12.09 -10.22 1.34
N LEU A 230 11.58 -11.44 1.47
CA LEU A 230 11.20 -12.03 2.75
C LEU A 230 12.19 -13.16 3.06
N ASP A 231 12.93 -13.03 4.14
CA ASP A 231 14.02 -13.94 4.54
C ASP A 231 13.73 -14.53 5.92
N GLY A 232 13.83 -15.86 6.02
CA GLY A 232 13.57 -16.61 7.25
C GLY A 232 12.19 -17.25 7.32
N TRP A 233 11.53 -17.45 6.18
CA TRP A 233 10.26 -18.15 6.14
C TRP A 233 10.48 -19.67 6.02
N ASP A 234 10.36 -20.38 7.16
CA ASP A 234 10.32 -21.84 7.16
C ASP A 234 9.00 -22.34 6.54
N ALA A 235 9.06 -23.44 5.78
CA ALA A 235 7.92 -24.01 5.06
C ALA A 235 6.72 -24.35 5.97
N GLU A 236 6.94 -24.51 7.27
CA GLU A 236 5.90 -24.76 8.28
C GLU A 236 5.08 -23.51 8.68
N GLN A 237 5.57 -22.29 8.41
CA GLN A 237 4.87 -21.02 8.73
C GLN A 237 4.01 -20.48 7.57
N VAL A 238 3.93 -21.21 6.45
CA VAL A 238 3.25 -20.77 5.22
C VAL A 238 1.77 -20.48 5.42
N ASP A 239 1.08 -21.25 6.27
CA ASP A 239 -0.34 -21.03 6.54
C ASP A 239 -0.59 -19.77 7.38
N GLU A 240 0.34 -19.40 8.26
CA GLU A 240 0.22 -18.20 9.09
C GLU A 240 0.34 -16.92 8.27
N MET A 241 1.09 -16.95 7.17
CA MET A 241 1.35 -15.80 6.30
C MET A 241 0.34 -15.62 5.15
N LYS A 242 -0.57 -16.57 4.93
CA LYS A 242 -1.62 -16.44 3.90
C LYS A 242 -2.47 -15.18 4.11
N GLY A 243 -2.49 -14.28 3.14
CA GLY A 243 -3.20 -12.98 3.25
C GLY A 243 -2.44 -11.92 4.07
N ALA A 244 -1.15 -12.12 4.33
CA ALA A 244 -0.26 -11.03 4.73
C ALA A 244 -0.18 -9.98 3.62
N ALA A 245 0.01 -8.73 4.02
CA ALA A 245 0.10 -7.59 3.12
C ALA A 245 1.13 -6.60 3.67
N LEU A 246 2.04 -6.20 2.79
CA LEU A 246 3.02 -5.16 3.02
C LEU A 246 2.59 -3.91 2.26
N GLN A 247 2.62 -2.75 2.92
CA GLN A 247 2.49 -1.46 2.25
C GLN A 247 3.65 -0.58 2.72
N THR A 248 4.41 -0.09 1.76
CA THR A 248 5.62 0.71 1.99
C THR A 248 5.56 2.00 1.19
N GLU A 249 6.29 3.00 1.66
CA GLU A 249 6.40 4.30 1.02
C GLU A 249 7.83 4.80 1.16
N ILE A 250 8.40 5.38 0.10
CA ILE A 250 9.60 6.22 0.22
C ILE A 250 9.19 7.67 0.10
N LYS A 251 9.70 8.48 1.02
CA LYS A 251 9.48 9.91 1.05
C LYS A 251 10.82 10.63 1.01
N PHE A 252 10.95 11.56 0.08
CA PHE A 252 12.08 12.49 0.01
C PHE A 252 11.63 13.87 0.47
N THR A 253 12.32 14.45 1.46
CA THR A 253 11.98 15.76 2.01
C THR A 253 13.22 16.64 1.98
N ILE A 254 13.10 17.83 1.39
CA ILE A 254 14.14 18.86 1.44
C ILE A 254 14.24 19.41 2.86
N LEU A 255 15.48 19.63 3.35
CA LEU A 255 15.77 20.18 4.68
C LEU A 255 15.87 21.70 4.70
#